data_AF-A0A396RMB1-F1
#
_entry.id   AF-A0A396RMB1-F1
#
_cell.length_a   1.000
_cell.length_b   1.000
_cell.length_c   1.000
_cell.angle_alpha   90.00
_cell.angle_beta   90.00
_cell.angle_gamma   90.00
#
_symmetry.space_group_name_H-M   'P 1'
#
loop_
_entity.id
_entity.type
_entity.pdbx_description
1 polymer ?
#
loop_
_entity_poly.entity_id
_entity_poly.type
_entity_poly.pdbx_seq_one_letter_code
_entity_poly.pdbx_strand_id
1 'polypeptide(L)'
;MSATTDKLVRMVNQIATEFEGQQPGNAVAATWDHLWHFWDPRMRDRIVTHLDTGGEGLSATSRAAIARLGSRAEPQSQTRATEFGVDADGNTESDAG
;
A
#
# COMPACT_ATOMS: atom_id res chain seq x y z
N MET A 1 -14.93 4.05 -10.68
CA MET A 1 -15.17 2.62 -10.38
C MET A 1 -15.27 2.48 -8.86
N SER A 2 -16.46 2.23 -8.30
CA SER A 2 -16.60 2.06 -6.84
C SER A 2 -16.09 0.66 -6.46
N ALA A 3 -14.94 0.57 -5.78
CA ALA A 3 -14.44 -0.70 -5.26
C ALA A 3 -15.27 -1.12 -4.04
N THR A 4 -15.71 -2.38 -3.98
CA THR A 4 -16.43 -2.95 -2.82
C THR A 4 -15.47 -3.08 -1.63
N THR A 5 -16.00 -3.04 -0.40
CA THR A 5 -15.20 -3.14 0.83
C THR A 5 -14.32 -4.39 0.87
N ASP A 6 -14.83 -5.55 0.44
CA ASP A 6 -14.03 -6.79 0.32
C ASP A 6 -12.81 -6.63 -0.59
N LYS A 7 -12.98 -5.92 -1.71
CA LYS A 7 -11.87 -5.63 -2.64
C LYS A 7 -10.82 -4.74 -1.98
N LEU A 8 -11.25 -3.73 -1.22
CA LEU A 8 -10.34 -2.86 -0.47
C LEU A 8 -9.56 -3.65 0.59
N VAL A 9 -10.23 -4.55 1.32
CA VAL A 9 -9.60 -5.44 2.30
C VAL A 9 -8.53 -6.31 1.64
N ARG A 10 -8.86 -6.95 0.51
CA ARG A 10 -7.89 -7.76 -0.25
C ARG A 10 -6.69 -6.95 -0.74
N MET A 11 -6.92 -5.75 -1.28
CA MET A 11 -5.84 -4.88 -1.76
C MET A 11 -4.91 -4.47 -0.63
N VAL A 12 -5.46 -4.02 0.50
CA VAL A 12 -4.70 -3.65 1.70
C VAL A 12 -3.85 -4.83 2.20
N ASN A 13 -4.42 -6.02 2.25
CA ASN A 13 -3.68 -7.20 2.70
C ASN A 13 -2.55 -7.57 1.73
N GLN A 14 -2.78 -7.47 0.41
CA GLN A 14 -1.71 -7.69 -0.56
C GLN A 14 -0.58 -6.70 -0.34
N ILE A 15 -0.88 -5.40 -0.25
CA ILE A 15 0.12 -4.36 0.03
C ILE A 15 0.90 -4.66 1.32
N ALA A 16 0.20 -5.05 2.38
CA ALA A 16 0.83 -5.42 3.64
C ALA A 16 1.79 -6.60 3.49
N THR A 17 1.37 -7.68 2.82
CA THR A 17 2.22 -8.86 2.57
C THR A 17 3.44 -8.52 1.72
N GLU A 18 3.28 -7.70 0.68
CA GLU A 18 4.40 -7.25 -0.14
C GLU A 18 5.43 -6.46 0.70
N PHE A 19 4.97 -5.58 1.58
CA PHE A 19 5.87 -4.82 2.46
C PHE A 19 6.45 -5.66 3.60
N GLU A 20 5.77 -6.70 4.08
CA GLU A 20 6.34 -7.64 5.05
C GLU A 20 7.54 -8.39 4.46
N GLY A 21 7.50 -8.73 3.17
CA GLY A 21 8.63 -9.33 2.47
C GLY A 21 9.79 -8.37 2.19
N GLN A 22 9.48 -7.12 1.84
CA GLN A 22 10.50 -6.12 1.47
C GLN A 22 11.10 -5.39 2.68
N GLN A 23 10.29 -5.10 3.70
CA GLN A 23 10.63 -4.24 4.84
C GLN A 23 9.96 -4.74 6.13
N PRO A 24 10.36 -5.91 6.66
CA PRO A 24 9.68 -6.57 7.79
C PRO A 24 9.62 -5.70 9.07
N GLY A 25 10.54 -4.76 9.25
CA GLY A 25 10.55 -3.85 10.40
C GLY A 25 9.65 -2.60 10.26
N ASN A 26 9.21 -2.26 9.05
CA ASN A 26 8.46 -1.03 8.77
C ASN A 26 7.18 -1.25 7.94
N ALA A 27 6.75 -2.50 7.76
CA ALA A 27 5.62 -2.85 6.90
C ALA A 27 4.33 -2.08 7.24
N VAL A 28 4.05 -1.85 8.53
CA VAL A 28 2.88 -1.07 8.98
C VAL A 28 2.95 0.38 8.51
N ALA A 29 4.11 1.03 8.68
CA ALA A 29 4.30 2.43 8.31
C ALA A 29 4.29 2.61 6.79
N ALA A 30 4.97 1.71 6.06
CA ALA A 30 5.00 1.71 4.60
C ALA A 30 3.61 1.45 3.98
N THR A 31 2.87 0.49 4.53
CA THR A 31 1.48 0.21 4.11
C THR A 31 0.61 1.45 4.29
N TRP A 32 0.68 2.07 5.47
CA TRP A 32 -0.10 3.26 5.76
C TRP A 32 0.23 4.45 4.83
N ASP A 33 1.51 4.70 4.60
CA ASP A 33 1.99 5.76 3.68
C ASP A 33 1.47 5.53 2.25
N HIS A 34 1.56 4.28 1.78
CA HIS A 34 1.03 3.88 0.48
C HIS A 34 -0.49 4.10 0.37
N LEU A 35 -1.26 3.71 1.39
CA LEU A 35 -2.71 3.96 1.42
C LEU A 35 -3.02 5.46 1.41
N TRP A 36 -2.25 6.28 2.12
CA TRP A 36 -2.47 7.72 2.16
C TRP A 36 -2.23 8.39 0.79
N HIS A 37 -1.12 8.04 0.13
CA HIS A 37 -0.72 8.66 -1.13
C HIS A 37 -1.49 8.14 -2.34
N PHE A 38 -1.82 6.85 -2.37
CA PHE A 38 -2.42 6.22 -3.56
C PHE A 38 -3.93 6.05 -3.48
N TRP A 39 -4.55 6.11 -2.29
CA TRP A 39 -6.00 5.96 -2.17
C TRP A 39 -6.74 7.29 -2.04
N ASP A 40 -7.86 7.38 -2.75
CA ASP A 40 -8.82 8.46 -2.59
C ASP A 40 -9.39 8.54 -1.15
N PRO A 41 -9.74 9.75 -0.68
CA PRO A 41 -10.27 9.96 0.67
C PRO A 41 -11.53 9.12 0.95
N ARG A 42 -12.36 8.86 -0.08
CA ARG A 42 -13.54 8.00 0.06
C ARG A 42 -13.20 6.52 0.29
N MET A 43 -12.10 6.02 -0.28
CA MET A 43 -11.69 4.63 -0.05
C MET A 43 -11.10 4.46 1.36
N ARG A 44 -10.38 5.48 1.83
CA ARG A 44 -9.83 5.53 3.20
C ARG A 44 -10.93 5.52 4.24
N ASP A 45 -11.95 6.35 4.06
CA ASP A 45 -13.10 6.41 4.97
C ASP A 45 -13.85 5.06 5.06
N ARG A 46 -14.01 4.40 3.91
CA ARG A 46 -14.67 3.08 3.84
C ARG A 46 -13.88 1.98 4.55
N ILE A 47 -12.56 1.95 4.42
CA ILE A 47 -11.75 0.92 5.08
C ILE A 47 -11.64 1.18 6.59
N VAL A 48 -11.62 2.45 7.01
CA VAL A 48 -11.69 2.84 8.42
C VAL A 48 -13.03 2.43 9.03
N THR A 49 -14.14 2.68 8.32
CA THR A 49 -15.47 2.21 8.74
C THR A 49 -15.51 0.69 8.84
N HIS A 50 -14.91 -0.03 7.88
CA HIS A 50 -14.83 -1.49 7.94
C HIS A 50 -14.06 -1.99 9.17
N LEU A 51 -12.97 -1.30 9.52
CA LEU A 51 -12.20 -1.60 10.73
C LEU A 51 -13.07 -1.44 11.99
N ASP A 52 -13.86 -0.36 12.07
CA ASP A 52 -14.78 -0.10 13.19
C ASP A 52 -15.89 -1.16 13.30
N THR A 53 -16.40 -1.65 12.18
CA THR A 53 -17.42 -2.73 12.15
C THR A 53 -16.88 -4.12 12.50
N GLY A 54 -15.56 -4.28 12.69
CA GLY A 54 -14.92 -5.53 13.11
C GLY A 54 -13.69 -5.92 12.29
N GLY A 55 -13.45 -5.25 11.15
CA GLY A 55 -12.24 -5.43 10.36
C GLY A 55 -12.03 -6.86 9.88
N GLU A 56 -13.11 -7.56 9.52
CA GLU A 56 -13.06 -8.94 9.07
C GLU A 56 -12.21 -9.06 7.80
N GLY A 57 -11.36 -10.09 7.76
CA GLY A 57 -10.42 -10.34 6.67
C GLY A 57 -9.16 -9.48 6.67
N LEU A 58 -9.00 -8.46 7.52
CA LEU A 58 -7.78 -7.66 7.58
C LEU A 58 -6.67 -8.36 8.38
N SER A 59 -5.44 -8.36 7.86
CA SER A 59 -4.25 -8.85 8.58
C SER A 59 -3.87 -7.92 9.75
N ALA A 60 -3.02 -8.41 10.67
CA ALA A 60 -2.54 -7.61 11.80
C ALA A 60 -1.86 -6.31 11.34
N THR A 61 -1.00 -6.40 10.33
CA THR A 61 -0.28 -5.27 9.72
C THR A 61 -1.23 -4.28 9.07
N SER A 62 -2.22 -4.77 8.31
CA SER A 62 -3.28 -3.97 7.69
C SER A 62 -4.11 -3.20 8.72
N ARG A 63 -4.54 -3.86 9.80
CA ARG A 63 -5.32 -3.23 10.88
C ARG A 63 -4.55 -2.13 11.56
N ALA A 64 -3.27 -2.35 11.87
CA ALA A 64 -2.41 -1.34 12.48
C ALA A 64 -2.22 -0.13 11.56
N ALA A 65 -2.05 -0.34 10.25
CA ALA A 65 -1.95 0.73 9.27
C ALA A 65 -3.26 1.54 9.18
N ILE A 66 -4.41 0.88 9.08
CA ILE A 66 -5.72 1.55 8.99
C ILE A 66 -6.05 2.31 10.28
N ALA A 67 -5.72 1.75 11.45
CA ALA A 67 -5.90 2.44 12.73
C ALA A 67 -5.12 3.77 12.77
N ARG A 68 -3.91 3.79 12.19
CA ARG A 68 -3.10 5.01 12.04
C ARG A 68 -3.73 6.01 11.08
N LEU A 69 -4.41 5.52 10.02
CA LEU A 69 -5.15 6.34 9.06
C LEU A 69 -6.34 7.06 9.69
N GLY A 70 -7.13 6.35 10.52
CA GLY A 70 -8.27 6.92 11.24
C GLY A 70 -7.86 7.98 12.29
N SER A 71 -6.62 7.90 12.78
CA SER A 71 -6.07 8.85 13.77
C SER A 71 -5.67 10.21 13.15
N ARG A 72 -5.81 10.41 11.82
CA ARG A 72 -5.47 11.65 11.09
C ARG A 72 -4.09 12.20 11.46
N ALA A 73 -3.13 11.34 11.77
CA ALA A 73 -1.74 11.73 11.95
C ALA A 73 -1.12 11.84 10.55
N GLU A 74 -0.78 13.05 10.09
CA GLU A 74 -0.17 13.24 8.77
C GLU A 74 1.14 12.44 8.62
N PRO A 75 1.45 11.88 7.43
CA PRO A 75 2.72 11.19 7.21
C PRO A 75 3.89 12.12 7.41
N GLN A 76 4.82 11.71 8.27
CA GLN A 76 6.17 12.24 8.23
C GLN A 76 6.77 11.75 6.91
N SER A 77 6.78 12.62 5.90
CA SER A 77 7.15 12.33 4.51
C SER A 77 8.43 11.51 4.45
N GLN A 78 8.33 10.24 4.06
CA GLN A 78 9.48 9.53 3.50
C GLN A 78 9.53 9.86 2.02
N THR A 79 10.02 11.07 1.73
CA THR A 79 10.55 11.41 0.42
C THR A 79 11.73 10.50 0.13
N ARG A 80 11.45 9.40 -0.57
CA ARG A 80 12.20 8.93 -1.73
C ARG A 80 11.34 7.88 -2.40
N ALA A 81 10.76 8.32 -3.51
CA ALA A 81 10.11 7.47 -4.48
C ALA A 81 10.98 6.25 -4.71
N THR A 82 10.33 5.10 -4.73
CA THR A 82 10.90 3.83 -5.14
C THR A 82 11.61 4.00 -6.48
N GLU A 83 12.93 4.17 -6.42
CA GLU A 83 13.85 3.93 -7.51
C GLU A 83 13.87 2.41 -7.73
N PHE A 84 12.81 1.87 -8.33
CA PHE A 84 12.95 0.61 -9.04
C PHE A 84 13.89 0.90 -10.20
N GLY A 85 15.15 0.51 -10.04
CA GLY A 85 16.18 0.54 -11.07
C GLY A 85 15.61 -0.03 -12.36
N VAL A 86 15.35 0.89 -13.28
CA VAL A 86 15.13 0.61 -14.69
C VAL A 86 16.49 0.20 -15.26
N ASP A 87 16.45 -0.72 -16.22
CA ASP A 87 17.52 -1.14 -17.14
C ASP A 87 18.42 -2.31 -16.69
N ALA A 88 18.06 -3.51 -17.16
CA ALA A 88 19.03 -4.51 -17.62
C ALA A 88 18.55 -5.10 -18.96
N ASP A 89 19.07 -4.49 -20.02
CA ASP A 89 19.22 -4.99 -21.39
C ASP A 89 17.96 -5.09 -22.27
N GLY A 90 17.63 -3.95 -22.87
CA GLY A 90 17.02 -3.90 -24.20
C GLY A 90 18.03 -3.31 -25.19
N ASN A 91 18.17 -3.97 -26.35
CA ASN A 91 18.93 -3.61 -27.57
C ASN A 91 20.38 -4.14 -27.60
N THR A 92 20.82 -4.90 -28.59
CA THR A 92 20.83 -4.44 -30.00
C THR A 92 21.08 -5.59 -30.98
N GLU A 93 20.14 -5.75 -31.90
CA GLU A 93 20.31 -6.44 -33.18
C GLU A 93 21.36 -5.65 -33.99
N SER A 94 22.46 -6.29 -34.41
CA SER A 94 23.43 -5.68 -35.33
C SER A 94 23.56 -6.54 -36.58
N ASP A 95 22.88 -6.11 -37.64
CA ASP A 95 23.16 -6.46 -39.04
C ASP A 95 23.73 -5.21 -39.72
N ALA A 96 25.02 -5.24 -40.05
CA ALA A 96 25.67 -4.46 -41.12
C ALA A 96 27.17 -4.79 -41.16
N GLY A 97 27.61 -5.44 -42.24
CA GLY A 97 29.02 -5.69 -42.57
C GLY A 97 29.19 -6.72 -43.67
#